data_AF-A0A2U2Z2A4-F1
#
_entry.id   AF-A0A2U2Z2A4-F1
#
_cell.length_a   1.000
_cell.length_b   1.000
_cell.length_c   1.000
_cell.angle_alpha   90.00
_cell.angle_beta   90.00
_cell.angle_gamma   90.00
#
_symmetry.space_group_name_H-M   'P 1'
#
loop_
_entity.id
_entity.type
_entity.pdbx_description
1 polymer ?
#
loop_
_entity_poly.entity_id
_entity_poly.type
_entity_poly.pdbx_seq_one_letter_code
_entity_poly.pdbx_strand_id
1 'polypeptide(L)'
;MANYREIQTAVRVEKFRIWFAWATGGFIMLAIALATENIRIVSVITQALLVGGGIAFTVTAVRMTNALNRKAEAARREVLEDL
;
A
#
# COMPACT_ATOMS: atom_id res chain seq x y z
N MET A 1 6.67 -25.17 -12.91
CA MET A 1 5.84 -24.02 -13.35
C MET A 1 4.60 -23.73 -12.50
N ALA A 2 3.83 -24.74 -12.01
CA ALA A 2 2.62 -24.50 -11.20
C ALA A 2 2.89 -23.66 -9.93
N ASN A 3 3.95 -24.00 -9.18
CA ASN A 3 4.37 -23.28 -7.96
C ASN A 3 4.68 -21.78 -8.23
N TYR A 4 5.37 -21.47 -9.33
CA TYR A 4 5.70 -20.08 -9.70
C TYR A 4 4.47 -19.21 -9.98
N ARG A 5 3.47 -19.76 -10.67
CA ARG A 5 2.22 -19.05 -10.98
C ARG A 5 1.42 -18.74 -9.70
N GLU A 6 1.42 -19.66 -8.73
CA GLU A 6 0.80 -19.46 -7.42
C GLU A 6 1.49 -18.34 -6.64
N ILE A 7 2.83 -18.36 -6.59
CA ILE A 7 3.63 -17.31 -5.93
C ILE A 7 3.35 -15.93 -6.56
N GLN A 8 3.34 -15.82 -7.89
CA GLN A 8 3.03 -14.56 -8.57
C GLN A 8 1.61 -14.06 -8.27
N THR A 9 0.64 -14.96 -8.27
CA THR A 9 -0.76 -14.63 -7.97
C THR A 9 -0.90 -14.12 -6.54
N ALA A 10 -0.29 -14.81 -5.58
CA ALA A 10 -0.26 -14.41 -4.17
C ALA A 10 0.38 -13.02 -3.99
N VAL A 11 1.53 -12.78 -4.63
CA VAL A 11 2.20 -11.46 -4.61
C VAL A 11 1.31 -10.36 -5.18
N ARG A 12 0.59 -10.62 -6.27
CA ARG A 12 -0.31 -9.64 -6.89
C ARG A 12 -1.49 -9.31 -5.98
N VAL A 13 -2.12 -10.32 -5.38
CA VAL A 13 -3.23 -10.14 -4.44
C VAL A 13 -2.78 -9.33 -3.23
N GLU A 14 -1.60 -9.62 -2.68
CA GLU A 14 -1.12 -8.92 -1.49
C GLU A 14 -0.78 -7.46 -1.78
N LYS A 15 -0.14 -7.16 -2.92
CA LYS A 15 0.03 -5.77 -3.38
C LYS A 15 -1.30 -5.06 -3.52
N PHE A 16 -2.29 -5.72 -4.12
CA PHE A 16 -3.62 -5.13 -4.29
C PHE A 16 -4.26 -4.81 -2.93
N ARG A 17 -4.16 -5.71 -1.95
CA ARG A 17 -4.67 -5.48 -0.59
C ARG A 17 -4.00 -4.30 0.11
N ILE A 18 -2.68 -4.16 -0.02
CA ILE A 18 -1.92 -3.04 0.55
C ILE A 18 -2.43 -1.72 -0.04
N TRP A 19 -2.54 -1.63 -1.36
CA TRP A 19 -3.01 -0.41 -2.03
C TRP A 19 -4.50 -0.14 -1.78
N PHE A 20 -5.32 -1.18 -1.66
CA PHE A 20 -6.73 -1.05 -1.30
C PHE A 20 -6.90 -0.50 0.12
N ALA A 21 -6.12 -0.99 1.08
CA ALA A 21 -6.11 -0.48 2.46
C ALA A 21 -5.65 0.98 2.53
N TRP A 22 -4.62 1.34 1.76
CA TRP A 22 -4.16 2.72 1.65
C TRP A 22 -5.25 3.64 1.07
N ALA A 23 -5.90 3.22 -0.02
CA ALA A 23 -6.95 4.01 -0.68
C ALA A 23 -8.20 4.19 0.20
N THR A 24 -8.65 3.12 0.86
CA THR A 24 -9.79 3.18 1.78
C THR A 24 -9.50 4.05 3.01
N GLY A 25 -8.33 3.88 3.63
CA GLY A 25 -7.90 4.73 4.75
C GLY A 25 -7.78 6.22 4.36
N GLY A 26 -7.24 6.50 3.17
CA GLY A 26 -7.17 7.85 2.61
C GLY A 26 -8.56 8.48 2.41
N PHE A 27 -9.52 7.72 1.87
CA PHE A 27 -10.90 8.19 1.68
C PHE A 27 -11.59 8.54 3.00
N ILE A 28 -11.41 7.71 4.04
CA ILE A 28 -11.96 7.98 5.37
C ILE A 28 -11.38 9.26 5.95
N MET A 29 -10.05 9.43 5.89
CA MET A 29 -9.38 10.64 6.37
C MET A 29 -9.84 11.89 5.61
N LEU A 30 -10.06 11.79 4.29
CA LEU A 30 -10.60 12.87 3.48
C LEU A 30 -12.02 13.26 3.92
N ALA A 31 -12.88 12.27 4.17
CA ALA A 31 -14.23 12.51 4.69
C ALA A 31 -14.19 13.22 6.05
N ILE A 32 -13.27 12.85 6.95
CA ILE A 32 -13.07 13.53 8.23
C ILE A 32 -12.56 14.96 8.03
N ALA A 33 -11.64 15.19 7.08
CA ALA A 33 -11.13 16.52 6.76
C ALA A 33 -12.25 17.45 6.27
N LEU A 34 -13.12 16.96 5.39
CA LEU A 34 -14.29 17.70 4.91
C LEU A 34 -15.30 17.95 6.06
N ALA A 35 -15.59 16.93 6.87
CA ALA A 35 -16.50 17.08 8.01
C ALA A 35 -16.02 18.06 9.07
N THR A 36 -14.70 18.26 9.20
CA THR A 36 -14.07 19.14 10.19
C THR A 36 -13.69 20.51 9.66
N GLU A 37 -14.00 20.82 8.39
CA GLU A 37 -13.55 22.05 7.71
C GLU A 37 -14.00 23.34 8.40
N ASN A 38 -15.20 23.33 8.99
CA ASN A 38 -15.82 24.49 9.62
C ASN A 38 -15.20 24.86 10.97
N ILE A 39 -14.37 23.98 11.55
CA ILE A 39 -13.69 24.23 12.82
C ILE A 39 -12.21 24.48 12.52
N ARG A 40 -11.81 25.76 12.46
CA ARG A 40 -10.49 26.20 11.96
C ARG A 40 -9.30 25.41 12.54
N ILE A 41 -9.26 25.19 13.86
CA ILE A 41 -8.15 24.48 14.53
C ILE A 41 -8.16 22.99 14.17
N VAL A 42 -9.34 22.35 14.23
CA VAL A 42 -9.49 20.92 13.92
C VAL A 42 -9.18 20.67 12.45
N SER A 43 -9.60 21.57 11.55
CA SER A 43 -9.29 21.52 10.12
C SER A 43 -7.78 21.50 9.85
N VAL A 44 -7.00 22.38 10.49
CA VAL A 44 -5.53 22.38 10.33
C VAL A 44 -4.90 21.08 10.82
N ILE A 45 -5.32 20.57 11.99
CA ILE A 45 -4.79 19.32 12.55
C ILE A 45 -5.13 18.13 11.62
N THR A 46 -6.38 18.02 11.19
CA THR A 46 -6.82 16.94 10.31
C THR A 46 -6.11 16.99 8.96
N GLN A 47 -5.90 18.18 8.38
CA GLN A 47 -5.14 18.33 7.13
C GLN A 47 -3.66 17.93 7.31
N ALA A 48 -3.03 18.35 8.41
CA ALA A 48 -1.65 17.97 8.70
C ALA A 48 -1.51 16.45 8.91
N LEU A 49 -2.47 15.81 9.59
CA LEU A 49 -2.52 14.36 9.74
C LEU A 49 -2.78 13.64 8.40
N LEU A 50 -3.64 14.19 7.56
CA LEU A 50 -3.93 13.64 6.24
C LEU A 50 -2.70 13.67 5.34
N VAL A 51 -1.97 14.78 5.31
CA VAL A 51 -0.76 14.91 4.49
C VAL A 51 0.39 14.10 5.09
N GLY A 52 0.72 14.32 6.36
CA GLY A 52 1.84 13.65 7.02
C GLY A 52 1.63 12.14 7.14
N GLY A 53 0.44 11.72 7.58
CA GLY A 53 0.02 10.32 7.63
C GLY A 53 -0.04 9.71 6.23
N GLY A 54 -0.61 10.42 5.26
CA GLY A 54 -0.66 9.99 3.86
C GLY A 54 0.73 9.66 3.31
N ILE A 55 1.71 10.55 3.50
CA ILE A 55 3.10 10.32 3.09
C ILE A 55 3.69 9.10 3.80
N ALA A 56 3.55 8.99 5.13
CA ALA A 56 4.10 7.88 5.89
C ALA A 56 3.49 6.53 5.47
N PHE A 57 2.18 6.48 5.23
CA PHE A 57 1.48 5.30 4.73
C PHE A 57 1.88 4.96 3.30
N THR A 58 2.08 5.96 2.42
CA THR A 58 2.59 5.74 1.06
C THR A 58 4.00 5.13 1.09
N VAL A 59 4.90 5.67 1.91
CA VAL A 59 6.25 5.11 2.08
C VAL A 59 6.18 3.66 2.56
N THR A 60 5.31 3.38 3.52
CA THR A 60 5.12 2.02 4.05
C THR A 60 4.57 1.07 2.99
N ALA A 61 3.54 1.49 2.23
CA ALA A 61 2.95 0.71 1.14
C ALA A 61 3.98 0.38 0.04
N VAL A 62 4.82 1.35 -0.32
CA VAL A 62 5.91 1.16 -1.29
C VAL A 62 6.95 0.17 -0.74
N ARG A 63 7.36 0.29 0.52
CA ARG A 63 8.31 -0.65 1.15
C ARG A 63 7.78 -2.08 1.18
N MET A 64 6.52 -2.28 1.53
CA MET A 64 5.87 -3.60 1.51
C MET A 64 5.79 -4.16 0.08
N THR A 65 5.38 -3.33 -0.89
CA THR A 65 5.33 -3.71 -2.32
C THR A 65 6.71 -4.12 -2.84
N ASN A 66 7.77 -3.41 -2.45
CA ASN A 66 9.14 -3.72 -2.84
C ASN A 66 9.65 -5.03 -2.20
N ALA A 67 9.28 -5.32 -0.95
CA ALA A 67 9.59 -6.60 -0.33
C ALA A 67 8.93 -7.77 -1.09
N LEU A 68 7.68 -7.58 -1.54
CA LEU A 68 6.97 -8.55 -2.36
C LEU A 68 7.59 -8.72 -3.76
N ASN A 69 8.09 -7.63 -4.38
CA ASN A 69 8.84 -7.71 -5.63
C ASN A 69 10.09 -8.56 -5.50
N ARG A 70 10.88 -8.37 -4.43
CA ARG A 70 12.08 -9.17 -4.18
C ARG A 70 11.78 -10.66 -4.03
N LYS A 71 10.67 -11.00 -3.34
CA LYS A 71 10.22 -12.40 -3.24
C LYS A 71 9.83 -12.98 -4.60
N ALA A 72 9.13 -12.21 -5.43
CA ALA A 72 8.77 -12.64 -6.78
C ALA A 72 9.99 -12.79 -7.70
N GLU A 73 10.99 -11.91 -7.57
CA GLU A 73 12.25 -12.01 -8.32
C GLU A 73 13.09 -13.22 -7.91
N ALA A 74 13.16 -13.54 -6.61
CA ALA A 74 13.84 -14.75 -6.13
C ALA A 74 13.19 -16.02 -6.71
N ALA A 75 11.86 -16.13 -6.62
CA ALA A 75 11.12 -17.25 -7.22
C ALA A 75 11.28 -17.33 -8.74
N ARG A 76 11.48 -16.19 -9.43
CA ARG A 76 11.77 -16.17 -10.87
C ARG A 76 13.16 -16.72 -11.18
N ARG A 77 14.16 -16.43 -10.36
CA ARG A 77 15.52 -16.94 -10.53
C ARG A 77 15.59 -18.45 -10.34
N GLU A 78 14.92 -18.96 -9.30
CA GLU A 78 14.85 -20.41 -9.04
C GLU A 78 14.30 -21.18 -10.25
N VAL A 79 13.24 -20.69 -10.89
CA VAL A 79 12.67 -21.33 -12.10
C VAL A 79 13.60 -21.24 -13.32
N LEU A 80 14.41 -20.19 -13.41
CA LEU A 80 15.37 -20.02 -14.51
C LEU A 80 16.65 -20.85 -14.29
N GLU A 81 17.00 -21.17 -13.04
CA GLU A 81 18.11 -22.07 -12.69
C GLU A 81 17.71 -23.55 -12.81
N ASP A 82 16.43 -23.88 -12.61
CA ASP A 82 15.85 -25.22 -12.83
C ASP A 82 15.69 -25.62 -14.33
N LEU A 83 16.04 -24.73 -15.27
CA LEU A 83 15.86 -24.86 -16.73
C LEU A 83 17.20 -24.95 -17.46
#